data_AF-A0AAE1Y6K7-F1
#
_entry.id   AF-A0AAE1Y6K7-F1
#
_cell.length_a   1.000
_cell.length_b   1.000
_cell.length_c   1.000
_cell.angle_alpha   90.00
_cell.angle_beta   90.00
_cell.angle_gamma   90.00
#
_symmetry.space_group_name_H-M   'P 1'
#
loop_
_entity.id
_entity.type
_entity.pdbx_description
1 polymer ?
#
loop_
_entity_poly.entity_id
_entity_poly.type
_entity_poly.pdbx_seq_one_letter_code
_entity_poly.pdbx_strand_id
1 'polypeptide(L)'
;MEASATQSRIATRALIVALVVIVSAAVSATAKANDGLCGMSQDELVECRPAVATGSATPPPPSSACCAALGHANLTCFCGFKNNKYLPLFGINSTRAMELPSKCDPNQTAHC
;
A
#
# COMPACT_ATOMS: atom_id res chain seq x y z
N MET A 1 41.49 26.28 31.41
CA MET A 1 40.48 26.65 30.40
C MET A 1 39.74 25.43 29.82
N GLU A 2 39.74 24.26 30.48
CA GLU A 2 39.18 23.00 29.93
C GLU A 2 37.77 22.65 30.44
N ALA A 3 37.33 23.24 31.56
CA ALA A 3 36.02 22.96 32.16
C ALA A 3 34.84 23.56 31.37
N SER A 4 35.05 24.67 30.64
CA SER A 4 34.00 25.39 29.90
C SER A 4 33.59 24.66 28.60
N ALA A 5 34.55 24.04 27.92
CA ALA A 5 34.29 23.29 26.68
C ALA A 5 33.48 21.99 26.93
N THR A 6 33.70 21.36 28.08
CA THR A 6 33.01 20.12 28.49
C THR A 6 31.56 20.39 28.88
N GLN A 7 31.31 21.51 29.58
CA GLN A 7 29.95 21.93 29.98
C GLN A 7 29.06 22.29 28.78
N SER A 8 29.63 22.97 27.78
CA SER A 8 28.93 23.30 26.53
C SER A 8 28.57 22.05 25.73
N ARG A 9 29.48 21.08 25.59
CA ARG A 9 29.23 19.82 24.88
C ARG A 9 28.16 18.95 25.52
N ILE A 10 28.05 18.96 26.85
CA ILE A 10 27.02 18.20 27.58
C ILE A 10 25.64 18.85 27.38
N ALA A 11 25.54 20.18 27.46
CA ALA A 11 24.30 20.90 27.23
C ALA A 11 23.82 20.76 25.77
N THR A 12 24.72 20.82 24.80
CA THR A 12 24.38 20.59 23.38
C THR A 12 23.92 19.15 23.13
N ARG A 13 24.59 18.15 23.74
CA ARG A 13 24.17 16.74 23.63
C ARG A 13 22.82 16.50 24.29
N ALA A 14 22.55 17.08 25.45
CA ALA A 14 21.26 16.98 26.13
C ALA A 14 20.14 17.64 25.32
N LEU A 15 20.39 18.80 24.70
CA LEU A 15 19.44 19.47 23.81
C LEU A 15 19.14 18.64 22.56
N ILE A 16 20.15 18.04 21.94
CA ILE A 16 19.96 17.17 20.76
C ILE A 16 19.15 15.92 21.15
N VAL A 17 19.46 15.28 22.28
CA VAL A 17 18.68 14.12 22.76
C VAL A 17 17.24 14.52 23.08
N ALA A 18 17.00 15.66 23.72
CA ALA A 18 15.66 16.15 23.98
C ALA A 18 14.88 16.45 22.69
N LEU A 19 15.52 17.04 21.68
CA LEU A 19 14.92 17.28 20.36
C LEU A 19 14.58 15.96 19.65
N VAL A 20 15.45 14.96 19.70
CA VAL A 20 15.19 13.64 19.11
C VAL A 20 14.04 12.91 19.81
N VAL A 21 13.94 13.02 21.14
CA VAL A 21 12.82 12.45 21.92
C VAL A 21 11.48 13.14 21.60
N ILE A 22 11.48 14.48 21.43
CA ILE A 22 10.27 15.22 21.06
C ILE A 22 9.84 14.90 19.62
N VAL A 23 10.78 14.80 18.68
CA VAL A 23 10.50 14.43 17.28
C VAL A 23 10.00 12.98 17.17
N SER A 24 10.54 12.05 17.96
CA SER A 24 10.09 10.65 17.96
C SER A 24 8.70 10.45 18.57
N ALA A 25 8.27 11.28 19.52
CA ALA A 25 6.90 11.23 20.05
C ALA A 25 5.84 11.77 19.05
N ALA A 26 6.23 12.69 18.16
CA ALA A 26 5.34 13.30 17.17
C ALA A 26 5.06 12.40 15.95
N VAL A 27 5.89 11.39 15.68
CA VAL A 27 5.72 10.46 14.54
C VAL A 27 4.80 9.27 14.84
N SER A 28 4.35 9.10 16.08
CA SER A 28 3.50 7.97 16.49
C SER A 28 2.01 8.13 16.15
N ALA A 29 1.56 9.26 15.59
CA ALA A 29 0.14 9.55 15.41
C ALA A 29 -0.44 9.19 14.03
N THR A 30 0.33 8.60 13.12
CA THR A 30 -0.16 8.15 11.81
C THR A 30 0.24 6.72 11.49
N ALA A 31 0.12 5.81 12.45
CA ALA A 31 -0.02 4.40 12.16
C ALA A 31 -1.49 4.04 12.36
N LYS A 32 -2.36 4.46 11.43
CA LYS A 32 -3.58 3.68 11.21
C LYS A 32 -3.13 2.25 10.92
N ALA A 33 -3.82 1.31 11.56
CA ALA A 33 -3.57 -0.12 11.56
C ALA A 33 -3.19 -0.65 10.17
N ASN A 34 -2.61 -1.85 10.12
CA ASN A 34 -2.33 -2.60 8.88
C ASN A 34 -3.56 -2.75 7.96
N ASP A 35 -4.01 -1.67 7.33
CA ASP A 35 -5.10 -1.61 6.36
C ASP A 35 -4.48 -2.09 5.05
N GLY A 36 -4.91 -3.25 4.58
CA GLY A 36 -4.45 -3.84 3.34
C GLY A 36 -4.53 -2.87 2.15
N LEU A 37 -3.81 -3.18 1.07
CA LEU A 37 -3.76 -2.33 -0.12
C LEU A 37 -5.17 -2.10 -0.67
N CYS A 38 -5.61 -0.84 -0.65
CA CYS A 38 -6.94 -0.42 -1.08
C CYS A 38 -8.08 -1.21 -0.39
N GLY A 39 -7.91 -1.54 0.89
CA GLY A 39 -8.90 -2.26 1.68
C GLY A 39 -8.88 -3.78 1.48
N MET A 40 -7.88 -4.33 0.80
CA MET A 40 -7.68 -5.77 0.63
C MET A 40 -6.38 -6.24 1.28
N SER A 41 -6.44 -7.32 2.05
CA SER A 41 -5.26 -8.00 2.58
C SER A 41 -4.38 -8.59 1.46
N GLN A 42 -3.16 -8.96 1.82
CA GLN A 42 -2.25 -9.57 0.85
C GLN A 42 -2.78 -10.92 0.32
N ASP A 43 -3.37 -11.73 1.19
CA ASP A 43 -3.94 -13.03 0.81
C ASP A 43 -5.11 -12.85 -0.18
N GLU A 44 -5.97 -11.87 0.07
CA GLU A 44 -7.07 -11.51 -0.84
C GLU A 44 -6.60 -11.03 -2.22
N LEU A 45 -5.49 -10.30 -2.27
CA LEU A 45 -4.88 -9.90 -3.55
C LEU A 45 -4.27 -11.10 -4.29
N VAL A 46 -3.71 -12.05 -3.55
CA VAL A 46 -3.18 -13.29 -4.13
C VAL A 46 -4.28 -14.12 -4.77
N GLU A 47 -5.47 -14.17 -4.19
CA GLU A 47 -6.65 -14.82 -4.80
C GLU A 47 -7.02 -14.22 -6.16
N CYS A 48 -6.81 -12.92 -6.35
CA CYS A 48 -7.09 -12.22 -7.60
C CYS A 48 -5.97 -12.31 -8.64
N ARG A 49 -4.74 -12.60 -8.22
CA ARG A 49 -3.54 -12.60 -9.08
C ARG A 49 -3.69 -13.43 -10.36
N PRO A 50 -4.25 -14.65 -10.36
CA PRO A 50 -4.37 -15.45 -11.58
C PRO A 50 -5.16 -14.76 -12.69
N ALA A 51 -6.22 -14.01 -12.34
CA ALA A 51 -7.10 -13.34 -13.29
C ALA A 51 -6.48 -12.08 -13.93
N VAL A 52 -5.44 -11.52 -13.29
CA VAL A 52 -4.78 -10.27 -13.71
C VAL A 52 -3.33 -10.47 -14.15
N ALA A 53 -2.85 -11.71 -14.19
CA ALA A 53 -1.46 -12.01 -14.48
C ALA A 53 -1.03 -11.57 -15.90
N THR A 54 0.22 -11.17 -16.10
CA THR A 54 0.77 -10.86 -17.45
C THR A 54 1.18 -12.11 -18.25
N GLY A 55 1.43 -13.23 -17.57
CA GLY A 55 2.05 -14.42 -18.16
C GLY A 55 1.15 -15.29 -19.04
N SER A 56 -0.14 -14.97 -19.18
CA SER A 56 -1.07 -15.72 -20.03
C SER A 56 -1.80 -14.80 -21.00
N ALA A 57 -1.95 -15.22 -22.27
CA ALA A 57 -2.81 -14.52 -23.22
C ALA A 57 -4.28 -14.53 -22.77
N THR A 58 -4.72 -15.63 -22.14
CA THR A 58 -6.08 -15.82 -21.65
C THR A 58 -6.01 -16.25 -20.17
N PRO A 59 -6.13 -15.31 -19.22
CA PRO A 59 -6.13 -15.65 -17.80
C PRO A 59 -7.41 -16.40 -17.43
N PRO A 60 -7.38 -17.24 -16.37
CA PRO A 60 -8.58 -17.88 -15.85
C PRO A 60 -9.59 -16.83 -15.35
N PRO A 61 -10.88 -17.21 -15.21
CA PRO A 61 -11.87 -16.36 -14.55
C PRO A 61 -11.48 -16.11 -13.07
N PRO A 62 -11.96 -15.02 -12.44
CA PRO A 62 -11.73 -14.76 -11.03
C PRO A 62 -12.30 -15.88 -10.15
N SER A 63 -11.62 -16.19 -9.05
CA SER A 63 -12.16 -17.10 -8.02
C SER A 63 -13.30 -16.42 -7.26
N SER A 64 -14.16 -17.23 -6.62
CA SER A 64 -15.19 -16.70 -5.73
C SER A 64 -14.59 -15.92 -4.55
N ALA A 65 -13.43 -16.35 -4.04
CA ALA A 65 -12.71 -15.66 -2.98
C ALA A 65 -12.21 -14.29 -3.44
N CYS A 66 -11.65 -14.19 -4.66
CA CYS A 66 -11.28 -12.91 -5.24
C CYS A 66 -12.49 -11.97 -5.38
N CYS A 67 -13.62 -12.46 -5.91
CA CYS A 67 -14.81 -11.64 -6.06
C CYS A 67 -15.41 -11.20 -4.71
N ALA A 68 -15.40 -12.07 -3.69
CA ALA A 68 -15.80 -11.71 -2.35
C ALA A 68 -14.91 -10.60 -1.75
N ALA A 69 -13.60 -10.67 -2.01
CA ALA A 69 -12.66 -9.66 -1.56
C ALA A 69 -12.85 -8.31 -2.27
N LEU A 70 -13.08 -8.34 -3.60
CA LEU A 70 -13.42 -7.13 -4.35
C LEU A 70 -14.72 -6.48 -3.86
N GLY A 71 -15.65 -7.23 -3.27
CA GLY A 71 -16.89 -6.72 -2.70
C GLY A 71 -16.71 -5.67 -1.59
N HIS A 72 -15.57 -5.67 -0.89
CA HIS A 72 -15.24 -4.67 0.13
C HIS A 72 -14.01 -3.81 -0.21
N ALA A 73 -13.46 -3.98 -1.41
CA ALA A 73 -12.29 -3.24 -1.87
C ALA A 73 -12.62 -1.78 -2.21
N ASN A 74 -11.66 -0.89 -1.99
CA ASN A 74 -11.72 0.49 -2.46
C ASN A 74 -11.24 0.56 -3.92
N LEU A 75 -12.18 0.46 -4.86
CA LEU A 75 -11.87 0.44 -6.30
C LEU A 75 -11.28 1.76 -6.81
N THR A 76 -11.70 2.90 -6.24
CA THR A 76 -11.12 4.21 -6.60
C THR A 76 -9.66 4.33 -6.14
N CYS A 77 -9.29 3.72 -5.02
CA CYS A 77 -7.89 3.66 -4.57
C CYS A 77 -6.99 2.95 -5.60
N PHE A 78 -7.49 1.87 -6.24
CA PHE A 78 -6.73 1.18 -7.27
C PHE A 78 -6.42 2.04 -8.49
N CYS A 79 -7.18 3.12 -8.76
CA CYS A 79 -6.89 4.06 -9.84
C CYS A 79 -5.46 4.64 -9.77
N GLY A 80 -4.89 4.79 -8.57
CA GLY A 80 -3.50 5.23 -8.38
C GLY A 80 -2.47 4.29 -9.04
N PHE A 81 -2.84 3.03 -9.28
CA PHE A 81 -1.99 2.03 -9.91
C PHE A 81 -2.27 1.85 -11.41
N LYS A 82 -3.37 2.41 -11.94
CA LYS A 82 -3.81 2.26 -13.36
C LYS A 82 -2.69 2.53 -14.37
N ASN A 83 -1.90 3.57 -14.14
CA ASN A 83 -0.82 4.00 -15.05
C ASN A 83 0.58 3.61 -14.55
N ASN A 84 0.68 2.71 -13.57
CA ASN A 84 1.97 2.31 -13.01
C ASN A 84 2.69 1.32 -13.94
N LYS A 85 3.70 1.81 -14.66
CA LYS A 85 4.55 1.03 -15.58
C LYS A 85 5.35 -0.11 -14.91
N TYR A 86 5.40 -0.15 -13.58
CA TYR A 86 6.13 -1.19 -12.85
C TYR A 86 5.26 -2.40 -12.49
N LEU A 87 3.93 -2.34 -12.63
CA LEU A 87 3.03 -3.49 -12.37
C LEU A 87 3.42 -4.78 -13.12
N PRO A 88 3.87 -4.73 -14.39
CA PRO A 88 4.30 -5.93 -15.09
C PRO A 88 5.50 -6.63 -14.46
N LEU A 89 6.36 -5.91 -13.72
CA LEU A 89 7.49 -6.51 -12.99
C LEU A 89 7.01 -7.42 -11.85
N PHE A 90 5.82 -7.16 -11.31
CA PHE A 90 5.15 -8.00 -10.32
C PHE A 90 4.25 -9.07 -10.97
N GLY A 91 4.27 -9.16 -12.29
CA GLY A 91 3.43 -10.05 -13.07
C GLY A 91 1.97 -9.60 -13.16
N ILE A 92 1.66 -8.32 -12.92
CA ILE A 92 0.29 -7.79 -12.93
C ILE A 92 0.05 -6.95 -14.19
N ASN A 93 -1.04 -7.24 -14.89
CA ASN A 93 -1.51 -6.46 -16.03
C ASN A 93 -2.53 -5.42 -15.57
N SER A 94 -2.19 -4.14 -15.69
CA SER A 94 -3.04 -3.03 -15.22
C SER A 94 -4.42 -2.99 -15.87
N THR A 95 -4.50 -3.21 -17.19
CA THR A 95 -5.78 -3.25 -17.91
C THR A 95 -6.69 -4.33 -17.35
N ARG A 96 -6.16 -5.55 -17.17
CA ARG A 96 -6.92 -6.67 -16.59
C ARG A 96 -7.34 -6.40 -15.15
N ALA A 97 -6.49 -5.75 -14.36
CA ALA A 97 -6.81 -5.37 -12.98
C ALA A 97 -7.98 -4.37 -12.92
N MET A 98 -8.06 -3.42 -13.86
CA MET A 98 -9.16 -2.45 -13.94
C MET A 98 -10.47 -3.07 -14.46
N GLU A 99 -10.38 -4.10 -15.29
CA GLU A 99 -11.54 -4.87 -15.78
C GLU A 99 -12.03 -5.94 -14.79
N LEU A 100 -11.21 -6.30 -13.80
CA LEU A 100 -11.54 -7.40 -12.88
C LEU A 100 -12.84 -7.17 -12.09
N PRO A 101 -13.12 -5.97 -11.54
CA PRO A 101 -14.34 -5.73 -10.78
C PRO A 101 -15.62 -6.01 -11.60
N SER A 102 -15.65 -5.60 -12.88
CA SER A 102 -16.83 -5.81 -13.73
C SER A 102 -17.04 -7.27 -14.16
N LYS A 103 -16.00 -8.12 -14.03
CA LYS A 103 -16.11 -9.57 -14.20
C LYS A 103 -16.71 -10.27 -12.97
N CYS A 104 -16.63 -9.65 -11.80
CA CYS A 104 -17.22 -10.15 -10.57
C CYS A 104 -18.65 -9.64 -10.37
N ASP A 105 -18.90 -8.36 -10.60
CA ASP A 105 -20.23 -7.78 -10.61
C ASP A 105 -20.32 -6.65 -11.66
N PRO A 106 -21.29 -6.68 -12.59
CA PRO A 106 -21.35 -5.71 -13.69
C PRO A 106 -21.66 -4.27 -13.24
N ASN A 107 -22.20 -4.07 -12.03
CA ASN A 107 -22.40 -2.74 -11.45
C ASN A 107 -21.13 -2.25 -10.73
N GLN A 108 -20.23 -3.17 -10.40
CA GLN A 108 -18.97 -2.89 -9.76
C GLN A 108 -17.91 -2.52 -10.79
N THR A 109 -17.81 -1.23 -11.11
CA THR A 109 -16.79 -0.69 -12.01
C THR A 109 -15.78 0.18 -11.27
N ALA A 110 -14.51 0.04 -11.60
CA ALA A 110 -13.49 0.97 -11.14
C ALA A 110 -13.55 2.24 -12.01
N HIS A 111 -14.33 3.24 -11.58
CA HIS A 111 -14.39 4.51 -12.31
C HIS A 111 -13.11 5.33 -12.04
N CYS A 112 -12.22 5.28 -13.03
CA CYS A 112 -10.98 6.03 -13.20
C CYS A 112 -10.91 6.48 -14.66
#